data_AF-A0A7C2QKN2-F1
#
_entry.id   AF-A0A7C2QKN2-F1
#
_cell.length_a   1.000
_cell.length_b   1.000
_cell.length_c   1.000
_cell.angle_alpha   90.00
_cell.angle_beta   90.00
_cell.angle_gamma   90.00
#
_symmetry.space_group_name_H-M   'P 1'
#
loop_
_entity.id
_entity.type
_entity.pdbx_description
1 polymer ?
#
loop_
_entity_poly.entity_id
_entity_poly.type
_entity_poly.pdbx_seq_one_letter_code
_entity_poly.pdbx_strand_id
1 'polypeptide(L)'
;MKYLEAIFNLNQEFNYKSDIINYFSKLGNPVINSTKVNLYKLFSFSKDPKDLKTIVFEQDVEIFVKDKTAFLIDFSKSNKIYLLFVYNDFEELKIFEAYKKVFEKFCTNKNIEFEFNVLKTEVELFNPVTELNINDDIIKYISILDTNSYLLLKRIKEVGTSLFRSDLIKVLNVNQEDLNELLSKNFLSNEYVFICKETGRQIIQAANLDILNQSVGIKCFHCGKSIKDERMEEILTLTEVSNYILSDNMVFAEYVYKKLRDTMGEQLYLDLVEVCKNLIYNELSKPIVISFLNEDFKIHNVFFLDIYYSSYKPYAIILVSTNKSLKVLEDYFENKGIKAVLINEINNLDVVIKENIDSFAKEYILNQLDKYSNYFNFRLSDVFDENKIRTDLAVVQE
;
A
#
# COMPACT_ATOMS: atom_id res chain seq x y z
N MET A 1 -3.12 1.53 -18.60
CA MET A 1 -3.81 2.83 -18.48
C MET A 1 -2.77 3.93 -18.65
N LYS A 2 -3.10 5.01 -19.36
CA LYS A 2 -2.23 6.17 -19.59
C LYS A 2 -2.83 7.38 -18.89
N TYR A 3 -2.00 8.37 -18.58
CA TYR A 3 -2.51 9.68 -18.21
C TYR A 3 -1.88 10.79 -19.05
N LEU A 4 -2.64 11.87 -19.20
CA LEU A 4 -2.24 13.11 -19.84
C LEU A 4 -2.29 14.23 -18.79
N GLU A 5 -1.17 14.92 -18.62
CA GLU A 5 -1.06 16.12 -17.79
C GLU A 5 -1.18 17.36 -18.68
N ALA A 6 -2.06 18.27 -18.31
CA ALA A 6 -2.18 19.56 -18.99
C ALA A 6 -2.43 20.68 -17.99
N ILE A 7 -2.19 21.91 -18.43
CA ILE A 7 -2.42 23.11 -17.63
C ILE A 7 -3.04 24.21 -18.49
N PHE A 8 -4.02 24.89 -17.91
CA PHE A 8 -4.47 26.18 -18.37
C PHE A 8 -3.83 27.26 -17.50
N ASN A 9 -2.98 28.10 -18.10
CA ASN A 9 -2.50 29.33 -17.48
C ASN A 9 -3.46 30.45 -17.83
N LEU A 10 -4.03 31.12 -16.83
CA LEU A 10 -4.95 32.23 -17.00
C LEU A 10 -4.20 33.55 -16.82
N ASN A 11 -4.58 34.58 -17.59
CA ASN A 11 -3.98 35.91 -17.47
C ASN A 11 -4.51 36.74 -16.29
N GLN A 12 -5.47 36.21 -15.53
CA GLN A 12 -6.13 36.88 -14.40
C GLN A 12 -6.45 35.91 -13.26
N GLU A 13 -6.68 36.44 -12.06
CA GLU A 13 -7.05 35.66 -10.88
C GLU A 13 -8.47 35.08 -10.94
N PHE A 14 -8.64 33.91 -10.33
CA PHE A 14 -9.72 32.97 -10.57
C PHE A 14 -10.68 32.96 -9.38
N ASN A 15 -11.94 33.34 -9.62
CA ASN A 15 -13.03 33.23 -8.64
C ASN A 15 -14.29 32.58 -9.27
N TYR A 16 -14.08 31.61 -10.16
CA TYR A 16 -15.14 30.96 -10.93
C TYR A 16 -15.23 29.46 -10.68
N LYS A 17 -14.73 28.98 -9.53
CA LYS A 17 -14.72 27.55 -9.18
C LYS A 17 -16.10 26.90 -9.35
N SER A 18 -17.13 27.52 -8.80
CA SER A 18 -18.52 27.07 -8.91
C SER A 18 -19.04 27.04 -10.35
N ASP A 19 -18.70 28.05 -11.15
CA ASP A 19 -19.09 28.11 -12.57
C ASP A 19 -18.42 26.99 -13.38
N ILE A 20 -17.13 26.72 -13.13
CA ILE A 20 -16.41 25.64 -13.80
C ILE A 20 -16.98 24.27 -13.43
N ILE A 21 -17.25 24.03 -12.15
CA ILE A 21 -17.87 22.78 -11.70
C ILE A 21 -19.22 22.59 -12.41
N ASN A 22 -20.04 23.65 -12.46
CA ASN A 22 -21.32 23.62 -13.17
C ASN A 22 -21.14 23.38 -14.68
N TYR A 23 -20.06 23.87 -15.30
CA TYR A 23 -19.78 23.64 -16.71
C TYR A 23 -19.33 22.20 -16.98
N PHE A 24 -18.44 21.63 -16.16
CA PHE A 24 -17.97 20.26 -16.31
C PHE A 24 -18.98 19.20 -15.88
N SER A 25 -19.86 19.53 -14.93
CA SER A 25 -20.97 18.65 -14.52
C SER A 25 -21.92 18.28 -15.69
N LYS A 26 -21.94 19.09 -16.76
CA LYS A 26 -22.72 18.81 -17.98
C LYS A 26 -22.10 17.71 -18.83
N LEU A 27 -20.81 17.40 -18.64
CA LEU A 27 -20.09 16.36 -19.36
C LEU A 27 -19.95 15.07 -18.54
N GLY A 28 -19.82 15.14 -17.22
CA GLY A 28 -19.72 13.99 -16.31
C GLY A 28 -20.17 14.37 -14.90
N ASN A 29 -20.43 13.39 -14.03
CA ASN A 29 -20.90 13.69 -12.68
C ASN A 29 -19.70 14.07 -11.78
N PRO A 30 -19.75 15.19 -11.03
CA PRO A 30 -18.77 15.46 -9.98
C PRO A 30 -18.95 14.42 -8.88
N VAL A 31 -17.86 13.74 -8.49
CA VAL A 31 -17.95 12.63 -7.53
C VAL A 31 -17.49 13.04 -6.14
N ILE A 32 -16.58 14.00 -6.02
CA ILE A 32 -15.96 14.38 -4.75
C ILE A 32 -15.69 15.89 -4.73
N ASN A 33 -16.22 16.58 -3.70
CA ASN A 33 -15.84 17.94 -3.32
C ASN A 33 -15.00 17.81 -2.04
N SER A 34 -13.68 17.69 -2.17
CA SER A 34 -12.81 17.39 -1.01
C SER A 34 -11.81 18.49 -0.75
N THR A 35 -11.94 19.15 0.39
CA THR A 35 -10.98 20.12 0.91
C THR A 35 -9.67 19.51 1.42
N LYS A 36 -9.44 18.19 1.29
CA LYS A 36 -8.21 17.52 1.76
C LYS A 36 -7.94 16.19 1.04
N VAL A 37 -7.63 16.21 -0.26
CA VAL A 37 -7.01 15.04 -0.91
C VAL A 37 -5.68 15.46 -1.52
N ASN A 38 -4.58 15.03 -0.91
CA ASN A 38 -3.23 15.21 -1.45
C ASN A 38 -3.04 14.23 -2.62
N LEU A 39 -3.57 14.60 -3.78
CA LEU A 39 -3.46 13.82 -5.01
C LEU A 39 -2.01 13.71 -5.53
N TYR A 40 -1.12 14.54 -5.00
CA TYR A 40 0.32 14.45 -5.27
C TYR A 40 0.94 13.15 -4.80
N LYS A 41 0.35 12.54 -3.77
CA LYS A 41 0.77 11.23 -3.27
C LYS A 41 0.16 10.05 -4.03
N LEU A 42 -0.31 10.23 -5.26
CA LEU A 42 -0.78 9.13 -6.11
C LEU A 42 0.12 8.90 -7.32
N PHE A 43 0.98 9.87 -7.64
CA PHE A 43 1.53 10.08 -8.96
C PHE A 43 2.96 10.64 -8.88
N SER A 44 3.77 10.17 -7.93
CA SER A 44 5.22 10.38 -7.95
C SER A 44 5.87 9.54 -9.07
N PHE A 45 6.00 10.12 -10.26
CA PHE A 45 6.46 9.40 -11.47
C PHE A 45 7.89 9.74 -11.94
N SER A 46 8.79 10.19 -11.06
CA SER A 46 10.19 10.39 -11.42
C SER A 46 11.09 9.33 -10.77
N LYS A 47 11.92 8.67 -11.56
CA LYS A 47 13.06 7.85 -11.07
C LYS A 47 14.24 8.70 -10.59
N ASP A 48 14.24 10.01 -10.87
CA ASP A 48 15.34 10.92 -10.54
C ASP A 48 14.85 12.10 -9.66
N PRO A 49 15.34 12.23 -8.41
CA PRO A 49 14.96 13.30 -7.49
C PRO A 49 15.24 14.71 -8.01
N LYS A 50 16.10 14.85 -9.03
CA LYS A 50 16.53 16.15 -9.57
C LYS A 50 15.62 16.72 -10.67
N ASP A 51 14.74 15.91 -11.25
CA ASP A 51 13.77 16.31 -12.30
C ASP A 51 12.36 16.61 -11.74
N LEU A 52 12.22 16.71 -10.41
CA LEU A 52 10.98 17.12 -9.76
C LEU A 52 10.64 18.60 -10.04
N LYS A 53 10.15 18.89 -11.24
CA LYS A 53 9.20 20.00 -11.46
C LYS A 53 7.83 19.52 -10.97
N THR A 54 7.70 19.45 -9.65
CA THR A 54 6.52 19.07 -8.87
C THR A 54 5.36 20.05 -9.14
N ILE A 55 4.36 19.62 -9.90
CA ILE A 55 3.03 20.27 -10.04
C ILE A 55 2.20 20.10 -8.76
N VAL A 56 2.60 20.60 -7.59
CA VAL A 56 1.85 20.32 -6.34
C VAL A 56 0.36 20.66 -6.48
N PHE A 57 -0.50 19.63 -6.42
CA PHE A 57 -1.96 19.75 -6.27
C PHE A 57 -2.24 20.12 -4.82
N GLU A 58 -2.64 21.37 -4.54
CA GLU A 58 -2.94 21.81 -3.16
C GLU A 58 -4.43 21.61 -2.81
N GLN A 59 -4.91 22.13 -1.68
CA GLN A 59 -6.14 21.73 -0.97
C GLN A 59 -7.48 21.93 -1.72
N ASP A 60 -7.48 22.36 -2.97
CA ASP A 60 -8.67 22.78 -3.71
C ASP A 60 -8.84 22.05 -5.05
N VAL A 61 -9.01 20.72 -5.01
CA VAL A 61 -9.15 19.86 -6.20
C VAL A 61 -10.55 19.28 -6.35
N GLU A 62 -11.08 19.30 -7.57
CA GLU A 62 -12.34 18.65 -7.95
C GLU A 62 -12.09 17.47 -8.90
N ILE A 63 -12.86 16.40 -8.77
CA ILE A 63 -12.73 15.20 -9.59
C ILE A 63 -14.03 14.91 -10.33
N PHE A 64 -13.93 14.86 -11.66
CA PHE A 64 -15.01 14.50 -12.56
C PHE A 64 -14.73 13.10 -13.11
N VAL A 65 -15.67 12.18 -12.91
CA VAL A 65 -15.57 10.82 -13.42
C VAL A 65 -16.65 10.61 -14.47
N LYS A 66 -16.25 10.11 -15.63
CA LYS A 66 -17.18 9.69 -16.67
C LYS A 66 -16.68 8.39 -17.29
N ASP A 67 -17.52 7.36 -17.25
CA ASP A 67 -17.22 6.04 -17.75
C ASP A 67 -15.89 5.51 -17.19
N LYS A 68 -14.86 5.31 -18.03
CA LYS A 68 -13.52 4.83 -17.62
C LYS A 68 -12.49 5.95 -17.44
N THR A 69 -12.93 7.20 -17.43
CA THR A 69 -12.04 8.36 -17.41
C THR A 69 -12.21 9.17 -16.13
N ALA A 70 -11.09 9.60 -15.56
CA ALA A 70 -11.05 10.52 -14.43
C ALA A 70 -10.37 11.82 -14.88
N PHE A 71 -10.99 12.94 -14.54
CA PHE A 71 -10.50 14.27 -14.82
C PHE A 71 -10.39 15.05 -13.51
N LEU A 72 -9.15 15.33 -13.11
CA LEU A 72 -8.85 16.03 -11.86
C LEU A 72 -8.50 17.47 -12.18
N ILE A 73 -9.07 18.40 -11.41
CA ILE A 73 -8.95 19.84 -11.64
C ILE A 73 -8.50 20.54 -10.38
N ASP A 74 -7.30 21.12 -10.43
CA ASP A 74 -6.78 21.93 -9.33
C ASP A 74 -7.17 23.40 -9.47
N PHE A 75 -7.72 23.97 -8.40
CA PHE A 75 -8.01 25.39 -8.26
C PHE A 75 -7.11 26.09 -7.23
N SER A 76 -6.12 25.38 -6.69
CA SER A 76 -5.21 25.89 -5.64
C SER A 76 -4.54 27.21 -5.99
N LYS A 77 -4.26 27.44 -7.28
CA LYS A 77 -3.63 28.67 -7.77
C LYS A 77 -4.65 29.51 -8.48
N SER A 78 -4.78 30.75 -8.04
CA SER A 78 -5.72 31.73 -8.58
C SER A 78 -5.54 32.00 -10.08
N ASN A 79 -4.42 31.67 -10.73
CA ASN A 79 -4.26 31.81 -12.18
C ASN A 79 -3.95 30.47 -12.89
N LYS A 80 -3.98 29.40 -12.10
CA LYS A 80 -3.67 27.99 -12.36
C LYS A 80 -4.87 27.08 -12.53
N ILE A 81 -5.10 26.43 -13.66
CA ILE A 81 -6.00 25.26 -13.67
C ILE A 81 -5.24 24.06 -14.21
N TYR A 82 -4.88 23.15 -13.30
CA TYR A 82 -4.19 21.91 -13.64
C TYR A 82 -5.19 20.81 -13.95
N LEU A 83 -4.91 20.08 -15.01
CA LEU A 83 -5.75 19.01 -15.52
C LEU A 83 -4.95 17.71 -15.55
N LEU A 84 -5.46 16.69 -14.86
CA LEU A 84 -4.97 15.32 -15.01
C LEU A 84 -6.08 14.47 -15.60
N PHE A 85 -5.86 13.96 -16.81
CA PHE A 85 -6.81 13.11 -17.51
C PHE A 85 -6.28 11.68 -17.55
N VAL A 86 -6.99 10.78 -16.90
CA VAL A 86 -6.63 9.37 -16.82
C VAL A 86 -7.54 8.57 -17.76
N TYR A 87 -6.95 7.76 -18.64
CA TYR A 87 -7.68 7.05 -19.70
C TYR A 87 -7.05 5.70 -20.06
N ASN A 88 -7.86 4.81 -20.62
CA ASN A 88 -7.47 3.46 -21.01
C ASN A 88 -7.17 3.34 -22.49
N ASP A 89 -7.99 3.95 -23.36
CA ASP A 89 -7.93 3.75 -24.81
C ASP A 89 -7.80 5.08 -25.58
N PHE A 90 -7.18 5.07 -26.76
CA PHE A 90 -7.03 6.28 -27.60
C PHE A 90 -8.36 6.95 -27.97
N GLU A 91 -9.45 6.18 -28.06
CA GLU A 91 -10.79 6.73 -28.32
C GLU A 91 -11.29 7.64 -27.20
N GLU A 92 -10.79 7.44 -25.97
CA GLU A 92 -11.12 8.24 -24.79
C GLU A 92 -10.42 9.62 -24.80
N LEU A 93 -9.41 9.85 -25.66
CA LEU A 93 -8.86 11.20 -25.89
C LEU A 93 -9.91 12.16 -26.46
N LYS A 94 -10.96 11.65 -27.12
CA LYS A 94 -12.10 12.49 -27.56
C LYS A 94 -12.85 13.08 -26.37
N ILE A 95 -12.85 12.40 -25.22
CA ILE A 95 -13.45 12.89 -23.98
C ILE A 95 -12.58 14.03 -23.42
N PHE A 96 -11.25 13.87 -23.41
CA PHE A 96 -10.33 14.95 -23.03
C PHE A 96 -10.51 16.20 -23.89
N GLU A 97 -10.56 16.03 -25.21
CA GLU A 97 -10.79 17.14 -26.15
C GLU A 97 -12.16 17.80 -25.94
N ALA A 98 -13.18 17.04 -25.51
CA ALA A 98 -14.47 17.60 -25.15
C ALA A 98 -14.40 18.45 -23.86
N TYR A 99 -13.71 17.97 -22.82
CA TYR A 99 -13.46 18.74 -21.59
C TYR A 99 -12.66 20.01 -21.88
N LYS A 100 -11.59 19.90 -22.67
CA LYS A 100 -10.78 21.04 -23.13
C LYS A 100 -11.64 22.09 -23.84
N LYS A 101 -12.43 21.71 -24.85
CA LYS A 101 -13.32 22.63 -25.59
C LYS A 101 -14.37 23.29 -24.72
N VAL A 102 -14.91 22.57 -23.74
CA VAL A 102 -15.86 23.15 -22.77
C VAL A 102 -15.18 24.22 -21.93
N PHE A 103 -13.93 23.99 -21.51
CA PHE A 103 -13.17 24.97 -20.75
C PHE A 103 -12.77 26.19 -21.60
N GLU A 104 -12.30 25.98 -22.83
CA GLU A 104 -12.00 27.06 -23.78
C GLU A 104 -13.24 27.95 -24.00
N LYS A 105 -14.41 27.33 -24.22
CA LYS A 105 -15.68 28.04 -24.37
C LYS A 105 -16.06 28.82 -23.11
N PHE A 106 -15.81 28.27 -21.93
CA PHE A 106 -16.02 28.99 -20.67
C PHE A 106 -15.15 30.25 -20.60
N CYS A 107 -13.85 30.13 -20.87
CA CYS A 107 -12.92 31.26 -20.88
C CYS A 107 -13.33 32.32 -21.91
N THR A 108 -13.70 31.92 -23.13
CA THR A 108 -14.19 32.86 -24.16
C THR A 108 -15.44 33.60 -23.71
N ASN A 109 -16.43 32.91 -23.12
CA ASN A 109 -17.67 33.57 -22.64
C ASN A 109 -17.41 34.57 -21.51
N LYS A 110 -16.35 34.36 -20.73
CA LYS A 110 -15.97 35.20 -19.59
C LYS A 110 -14.85 36.19 -19.93
N ASN A 111 -14.46 36.30 -21.21
CA ASN A 111 -13.34 37.13 -21.68
C ASN A 111 -12.03 36.90 -20.91
N ILE A 112 -11.75 35.64 -20.58
CA ILE A 112 -10.51 35.24 -19.91
C ILE A 112 -9.50 34.86 -21.00
N GLU A 113 -8.34 35.50 -21.04
CA GLU A 113 -7.25 34.99 -21.89
C GLU A 113 -6.54 33.86 -21.17
N PHE A 114 -6.18 32.83 -21.94
CA PHE A 114 -5.54 31.65 -21.40
C PHE A 114 -4.54 31.07 -22.39
N GLU A 115 -3.59 30.31 -21.85
CA GLU A 115 -2.67 29.49 -22.59
C GLU A 115 -2.85 28.04 -22.14
N PHE A 116 -3.09 27.13 -23.09
CA PHE A 116 -3.21 25.71 -22.84
C PHE A 116 -1.92 24.99 -23.20
N ASN A 117 -1.32 24.30 -22.23
CA ASN A 117 -0.10 23.54 -22.42
C ASN A 117 -0.32 22.09 -22.00
N VAL A 118 0.01 21.16 -22.90
CA VAL A 118 0.14 19.75 -22.54
C VAL A 118 1.54 19.54 -21.96
N LEU A 119 1.60 19.06 -20.72
CA LEU A 119 2.83 18.88 -19.97
C LEU A 119 3.41 17.48 -20.17
N LYS A 120 2.55 16.46 -20.26
CA LYS A 120 2.92 15.07 -20.58
C LYS A 120 1.79 14.39 -21.35
N THR A 121 2.13 13.65 -22.39
CA THR A 121 1.13 13.06 -23.30
C THR A 121 0.79 11.60 -23.01
N GLU A 122 1.72 10.77 -22.55
CA GLU A 122 1.47 9.34 -22.33
C GLU A 122 2.44 8.75 -21.31
N VAL A 123 2.01 8.57 -20.07
CA VAL A 123 2.76 7.82 -19.05
C VAL A 123 1.95 6.59 -18.67
N GLU A 124 2.56 5.41 -18.74
CA GLU A 124 1.95 4.16 -18.29
C GLU A 124 1.76 4.18 -16.78
N LEU A 125 0.53 3.89 -16.32
CA LEU A 125 0.20 3.70 -14.91
C LEU A 125 0.76 2.40 -14.34
N PHE A 126 1.09 1.46 -15.22
CA PHE A 126 1.78 0.24 -14.85
C PHE A 126 3.27 0.55 -14.82
N ASN A 127 3.88 0.50 -13.64
CA ASN A 127 5.32 0.67 -13.48
C ASN A 127 5.89 -0.63 -12.91
N PRO A 128 5.97 -1.69 -13.75
CA PRO A 128 6.42 -2.99 -13.29
C PRO A 128 7.82 -2.84 -12.72
N VAL A 129 8.02 -3.34 -11.50
CA VAL A 129 9.35 -3.28 -10.89
C VAL A 129 10.24 -4.28 -11.61
N THR A 130 11.10 -3.77 -12.48
CA THR A 130 12.02 -4.58 -13.30
C THR A 130 13.19 -5.14 -12.49
N GLU A 131 13.60 -4.44 -11.43
CA GLU A 131 14.65 -4.87 -10.50
C GLU A 131 14.24 -4.52 -9.06
N LEU A 132 14.09 -5.55 -8.23
CA LEU A 132 13.94 -5.37 -6.79
C LEU A 132 15.27 -5.69 -6.12
N ASN A 133 15.79 -4.74 -5.37
CA ASN A 133 16.92 -4.98 -4.48
C ASN A 133 16.38 -5.52 -3.15
N ILE A 134 15.90 -6.77 -3.17
CA ILE A 134 15.29 -7.41 -2.00
C ILE A 134 16.40 -7.73 -1.00
N ASN A 135 16.34 -7.13 0.18
CA ASN A 135 17.29 -7.43 1.24
C ASN A 135 16.99 -8.81 1.85
N ASP A 136 17.81 -9.80 1.51
CA ASP A 136 17.67 -11.19 1.95
C ASP A 136 17.62 -11.38 3.47
N ASP A 137 18.27 -10.51 4.23
CA ASP A 137 18.22 -10.59 5.69
C ASP A 137 16.84 -10.19 6.21
N ILE A 138 16.22 -9.17 5.62
CA ILE A 138 14.88 -8.71 6.00
C ILE A 138 13.82 -9.79 5.72
N ILE A 139 13.99 -10.54 4.61
CA ILE A 139 13.13 -11.68 4.28
C ILE A 139 13.17 -12.76 5.35
N LYS A 140 14.35 -13.03 5.94
CA LYS A 140 14.49 -13.99 7.05
C LYS A 140 13.74 -13.50 8.28
N TYR A 141 13.85 -12.22 8.62
CA TYR A 141 13.10 -11.64 9.76
C TYR A 141 11.59 -11.75 9.57
N ILE A 142 11.06 -11.42 8.39
CA ILE A 142 9.62 -11.57 8.12
C ILE A 142 9.18 -13.04 8.23
N SER A 143 10.01 -13.98 7.76
CA SER A 143 9.65 -15.41 7.81
C SER A 143 9.47 -16.00 9.22
N ILE A 144 10.02 -15.35 10.24
CA ILE A 144 9.91 -15.78 11.65
C ILE A 144 8.99 -14.86 12.47
N LEU A 145 8.40 -13.85 11.83
CA LEU A 145 7.55 -12.84 12.47
C LEU A 145 6.08 -13.27 12.40
N ASP A 146 5.50 -13.58 13.55
CA ASP A 146 4.07 -13.85 13.66
C ASP A 146 3.24 -12.56 13.84
N THR A 147 1.92 -12.70 13.67
CA THR A 147 0.98 -11.57 13.76
C THR A 147 0.99 -10.90 15.13
N ASN A 148 1.10 -11.64 16.23
CA ASN A 148 1.08 -11.07 17.58
C ASN A 148 2.36 -10.30 17.88
N SER A 149 3.51 -10.86 17.50
CA SER A 149 4.82 -10.23 17.56
C SER A 149 4.84 -8.91 16.77
N TYR A 150 4.33 -8.91 15.54
CA TYR A 150 4.25 -7.69 14.73
C TYR A 150 3.32 -6.63 15.33
N LEU A 151 2.14 -7.01 15.83
CA LEU A 151 1.24 -6.09 16.52
C LEU A 151 1.83 -5.55 17.84
N LEU A 152 2.65 -6.34 18.54
CA LEU A 152 3.39 -5.87 19.71
C LEU A 152 4.47 -4.86 19.33
N LEU A 153 5.26 -5.15 18.29
CA LEU A 153 6.28 -4.23 17.78
C LEU A 153 5.69 -2.87 17.35
N LYS A 154 4.50 -2.87 16.73
CA LYS A 154 3.76 -1.63 16.44
C LYS A 154 3.43 -0.83 17.70
N ARG A 155 2.82 -1.48 18.69
CA ARG A 155 2.46 -0.84 19.96
C ARG A 155 3.68 -0.27 20.66
N ILE A 156 4.82 -0.98 20.62
CA ILE A 156 6.10 -0.46 21.15
C ILE A 156 6.50 0.81 20.39
N LYS A 157 6.47 0.80 19.05
CA LYS A 157 6.80 1.98 18.21
C LYS A 157 5.92 3.20 18.52
N GLU A 158 4.63 2.98 18.76
CA GLU A 158 3.66 4.04 19.08
C GLU A 158 3.93 4.73 20.43
N VAL A 159 4.37 3.97 21.44
CA VAL A 159 4.69 4.54 22.76
C VAL A 159 6.03 5.28 22.74
N GLY A 160 6.99 4.83 21.93
CA GLY A 160 8.26 5.51 21.74
C GLY A 160 9.41 4.57 21.39
N THR A 161 10.50 5.11 20.87
CA THR A 161 11.62 4.32 20.33
C THR A 161 12.55 3.76 21.40
N SER A 162 12.56 4.31 22.61
CA SER A 162 13.43 3.86 23.71
C SER A 162 12.73 4.03 25.06
N LEU A 163 12.38 2.92 25.70
CA LEU A 163 11.60 2.91 26.93
C LEU A 163 12.15 1.89 27.92
N PHE A 164 11.97 2.17 29.22
CA PHE A 164 12.26 1.18 30.25
C PHE A 164 11.35 -0.02 30.08
N ARG A 165 11.91 -1.22 30.20
CA ARG A 165 11.16 -2.48 30.13
C ARG A 165 10.01 -2.50 31.13
N SER A 166 10.25 -1.99 32.34
CA SER A 166 9.27 -1.90 33.41
C SER A 166 8.09 -1.00 33.06
N ASP A 167 8.31 0.05 32.27
CA ASP A 167 7.27 0.95 31.77
C ASP A 167 6.53 0.33 30.59
N LEU A 168 7.23 -0.32 29.65
CA LEU A 168 6.59 -1.03 28.53
C LEU A 168 5.60 -2.09 29.02
N ILE A 169 6.00 -2.92 30.00
CA ILE A 169 5.14 -3.94 30.62
C ILE A 169 3.85 -3.32 31.16
N LYS A 170 3.95 -2.17 31.84
CA LYS A 170 2.80 -1.49 32.45
C LYS A 170 1.92 -0.79 31.42
N VAL A 171 2.53 -0.05 30.50
CA VAL A 171 1.82 0.79 29.51
C VAL A 171 1.11 -0.08 28.48
N LEU A 172 1.78 -1.13 27.99
CA LEU A 172 1.22 -2.02 26.96
C LEU A 172 0.48 -3.23 27.53
N ASN A 173 0.56 -3.44 28.86
CA ASN A 173 0.02 -4.61 29.55
C ASN A 173 0.50 -5.93 28.90
N VAL A 174 1.82 -6.07 28.79
CA VAL A 174 2.51 -7.18 28.11
C VAL A 174 3.37 -7.97 29.08
N ASN A 175 3.56 -9.26 28.81
CA ASN A 175 4.33 -10.12 29.69
C ASN A 175 5.84 -10.01 29.40
N GLN A 176 6.68 -10.39 30.37
CA GLN A 176 8.12 -10.42 30.17
C GLN A 176 8.54 -11.44 29.09
N GLU A 177 7.80 -12.54 28.97
CA GLU A 177 8.06 -13.61 28.01
C GLU A 177 7.95 -13.10 26.56
N ASP A 178 6.90 -12.35 26.24
CA ASP A 178 6.70 -11.76 24.90
C ASP A 178 7.87 -10.84 24.50
N LEU A 179 8.34 -10.02 25.44
CA LEU A 179 9.48 -9.12 25.20
C LEU A 179 10.80 -9.90 25.07
N ASN A 180 10.97 -10.99 25.84
CA ASN A 180 12.14 -11.87 25.71
C ASN A 180 12.16 -12.61 24.37
N GLU A 181 10.99 -13.03 23.87
CA GLU A 181 10.86 -13.64 22.56
C GLU A 181 11.31 -12.67 21.46
N LEU A 182 10.81 -11.42 21.48
CA LEU A 182 11.24 -10.39 20.53
C LEU A 182 12.74 -10.08 20.61
N LEU A 183 13.33 -10.05 21.82
CA LEU A 183 14.77 -9.90 22.02
C LEU A 183 15.55 -11.07 21.41
N SER A 184 15.15 -12.30 21.69
CA SER A 184 15.81 -13.51 21.16
C SER A 184 15.76 -13.61 19.63
N LYS A 185 14.73 -13.03 19.01
CA LYS A 185 14.58 -12.94 17.56
C LYS A 185 15.23 -11.67 16.96
N ASN A 186 15.96 -10.88 17.77
CA ASN A 186 16.62 -9.63 17.37
C ASN A 186 15.67 -8.54 16.81
N PHE A 187 14.40 -8.55 17.19
CA PHE A 187 13.48 -7.46 16.89
C PHE A 187 13.63 -6.27 17.86
N LEU A 188 14.12 -6.55 19.07
CA LEU A 188 14.48 -5.55 20.07
C LEU A 188 15.97 -5.62 20.35
N SER A 189 16.58 -4.48 20.66
CA SER A 189 17.85 -4.40 21.36
C SER A 189 17.60 -4.00 22.82
N ASN A 190 18.47 -4.45 23.70
CA ASN A 190 18.46 -4.05 25.08
C ASN A 190 19.76 -3.35 25.47
N GLU A 191 19.62 -2.36 26.35
CA GLU A 191 20.71 -1.68 27.00
C GLU A 191 20.41 -1.59 28.49
N TYR A 192 21.44 -1.57 29.31
CA TYR A 192 21.32 -1.50 30.76
C TYR A 192 21.76 -0.13 31.23
N VAL A 193 20.96 0.48 32.09
CA VAL A 193 21.24 1.80 32.64
C VAL A 193 21.17 1.76 34.16
N PHE A 194 22.11 2.47 34.81
CA PHE A 194 21.98 2.78 36.23
C PHE A 194 21.41 4.17 36.42
N ILE A 195 20.41 4.26 37.28
CA ILE A 195 19.70 5.49 37.64
C ILE A 195 19.95 5.78 39.12
N CYS A 196 20.36 7.01 39.41
CA CYS A 196 20.54 7.47 40.78
C CYS A 196 19.19 7.47 41.51
N LYS A 197 19.09 6.72 42.62
CA LYS A 197 17.86 6.62 43.42
C LYS A 197 17.45 7.95 44.05
N GLU A 198 18.41 8.85 44.31
CA GLU A 198 18.14 10.15 44.93
C GLU A 198 17.67 11.21 43.94
N THR A 199 18.26 11.25 42.75
CA THR A 199 18.01 12.32 41.77
C THR A 199 17.17 11.87 40.57
N GLY A 200 16.98 10.56 40.39
CA GLY A 200 16.33 9.97 39.22
C GLY A 200 17.12 10.10 37.92
N ARG A 201 18.36 10.60 37.96
CA ARG A 201 19.18 10.84 36.77
C ARG A 201 20.01 9.60 36.38
N GLN A 202 20.19 9.42 35.07
CA GLN A 202 21.05 8.40 34.50
C GLN A 202 22.52 8.64 34.88
N ILE A 203 23.20 7.56 35.29
CA ILE A 203 24.60 7.55 35.72
C ILE A 203 25.48 7.02 34.59
N ILE A 204 25.17 5.82 34.10
CA ILE A 204 25.90 5.12 33.03
C ILE A 204 24.93 4.23 32.26
N GLN A 205 25.23 3.98 31.00
CA GLN A 205 24.50 3.08 30.09
C GLN A 205 25.51 2.18 29.38
N ALA A 206 25.16 0.90 29.23
CA ALA A 206 26.00 -0.08 28.56
C ALA A 206 25.15 -1.10 27.79
N ALA A 207 25.73 -1.62 26.72
CA ALA A 207 25.07 -2.61 25.85
C ALA A 207 24.92 -4.00 26.50
N ASN A 208 25.68 -4.30 27.56
CA ASN A 208 25.52 -5.55 28.30
C ASN A 208 25.81 -5.39 29.80
N LEU A 209 25.30 -6.35 30.58
CA LEU A 209 25.47 -6.43 32.03
C LEU A 209 26.93 -6.67 32.44
N ASP A 210 27.71 -7.37 31.62
CA ASP A 210 29.09 -7.73 31.97
C ASP A 210 30.01 -6.52 32.05
N ILE A 211 29.86 -5.55 31.13
CA ILE A 211 30.55 -4.25 31.15
C ILE A 211 30.23 -3.52 32.47
N LEU A 212 28.98 -3.58 32.91
CA LEU A 212 28.56 -2.96 34.17
C LEU A 212 29.09 -3.72 35.40
N ASN A 213 29.14 -5.04 35.35
CA ASN A 213 29.65 -5.85 36.45
C ASN A 213 31.17 -5.70 36.66
N GLN A 214 31.91 -5.42 35.58
CA GLN A 214 33.35 -5.11 35.62
C GLN A 214 33.65 -3.71 36.17
N SER A 215 32.63 -2.86 36.33
CA SER A 215 32.72 -1.48 36.82
C SER A 215 32.89 -1.37 38.35
N VAL A 216 33.74 -2.21 38.94
CA VAL A 216 34.00 -2.23 40.39
C VAL A 216 34.70 -0.92 40.79
N GLY A 217 34.03 -0.08 41.58
CA GLY A 217 34.57 1.18 42.09
C GLY A 217 33.96 2.45 41.50
N ILE A 218 33.07 2.35 40.51
CA ILE A 218 32.32 3.51 40.00
C ILE A 218 31.31 3.98 41.06
N LYS A 219 31.36 5.28 41.36
CA LYS A 219 30.41 5.96 42.24
C LYS A 219 29.48 6.85 41.41
N CYS A 220 28.25 7.01 41.89
CA CYS A 220 27.31 7.96 41.34
C CYS A 220 27.85 9.38 41.50
N PHE A 221 27.97 10.11 40.39
CA PHE A 221 28.48 11.48 40.40
C PHE A 221 27.51 12.48 41.06
N HIS A 222 26.25 12.08 41.29
CA HIS A 222 25.24 12.91 41.94
C HIS A 222 25.21 12.76 43.47
N CYS A 223 25.21 11.53 43.99
CA CYS A 223 25.04 11.26 45.42
C CYS A 223 26.29 10.64 46.08
N GLY A 224 27.32 10.29 45.31
CA GLY A 224 28.57 9.69 45.80
C GLY A 224 28.49 8.23 46.24
N LYS A 225 27.31 7.58 46.17
CA LYS A 225 27.12 6.16 46.49
C LYS A 225 27.73 5.24 45.44
N SER A 226 28.00 3.99 45.80
CA SER A 226 28.45 2.98 44.84
C SER A 226 27.37 2.75 43.79
N ILE A 227 27.75 2.56 42.52
CA ILE A 227 26.77 2.28 41.47
C ILE A 227 26.00 0.97 41.70
N LYS A 228 26.60 0.02 42.44
CA LYS A 228 25.93 -1.22 42.87
C LYS A 228 24.76 -0.98 43.83
N ASP A 229 24.75 0.16 44.51
CA ASP A 229 23.66 0.54 45.42
C ASP A 229 22.55 1.31 44.69
N GLU A 230 22.72 1.61 43.41
CA GLU A 230 21.77 2.39 42.59
C GLU A 230 20.75 1.48 41.90
N ARG A 231 19.75 2.08 41.24
CA ARG A 231 18.70 1.31 40.55
C ARG A 231 19.17 0.98 39.14
N MET A 232 19.19 -0.31 38.80
CA MET A 232 19.41 -0.76 37.44
C MET A 232 18.07 -0.90 36.72
N GLU A 233 17.97 -0.39 35.50
CA GLU A 233 16.84 -0.60 34.60
C GLU A 233 17.35 -1.14 33.26
N GLU A 234 16.49 -1.89 32.57
CA GLU A 234 16.71 -2.33 31.19
C GLU A 234 15.91 -1.42 30.27
N ILE A 235 16.58 -0.85 29.26
CA ILE A 235 15.97 -0.07 28.19
C ILE A 235 15.81 -0.99 27.00
N LEU A 236 14.61 -1.02 26.43
CA LEU A 236 14.33 -1.74 25.18
C LEU A 236 14.12 -0.74 24.05
N THR A 237 14.74 -1.04 22.91
CA THR A 237 14.72 -0.21 21.71
C THR A 237 14.42 -1.08 20.50
N LEU A 238 13.64 -0.57 19.54
CA LEU A 238 13.41 -1.27 18.27
C LEU A 238 14.71 -1.32 17.46
N THR A 239 15.08 -2.49 16.95
CA THR A 239 16.22 -2.60 16.03
C THR A 239 15.95 -1.88 14.71
N GLU A 240 17.00 -1.58 13.95
CA GLU A 240 16.86 -0.96 12.62
C GLU A 240 15.96 -1.79 11.70
N VAL A 241 16.11 -3.12 11.75
CA VAL A 241 15.28 -4.05 10.97
C VAL A 241 13.80 -3.96 11.37
N SER A 242 13.49 -3.95 12.67
CA SER A 242 12.12 -3.76 13.14
C SER A 242 11.56 -2.41 12.70
N ASN A 243 12.33 -1.33 12.83
CA ASN A 243 11.90 -0.01 12.37
C ASN A 243 11.60 -0.01 10.88
N TYR A 244 12.41 -0.68 10.08
CA TYR A 244 12.21 -0.82 8.64
C TYR A 244 10.92 -1.61 8.32
N ILE A 245 10.74 -2.79 8.91
CA ILE A 245 9.52 -3.62 8.74
C ILE A 245 8.25 -2.84 9.14
N LEU A 246 8.31 -2.05 10.21
CA LEU A 246 7.19 -1.24 10.70
C LEU A 246 7.03 0.10 9.97
N SER A 247 8.01 0.55 9.21
CA SER A 247 7.95 1.84 8.49
C SER A 247 7.16 1.73 7.20
N ASP A 248 7.11 0.53 6.63
CA ASP A 248 6.65 0.38 5.28
C ASP A 248 6.03 -1.01 5.02
N ASN A 249 4.75 -1.05 4.66
CA ASN A 249 4.09 -2.29 4.20
C ASN A 249 4.68 -2.79 2.89
N MET A 250 5.54 -1.98 2.27
CA MET A 250 6.40 -2.34 1.16
C MET A 250 7.16 -3.65 1.35
N VAL A 251 7.58 -3.97 2.58
CA VAL A 251 8.45 -5.12 2.85
C VAL A 251 7.65 -6.44 2.80
N PHE A 252 6.38 -6.44 3.20
CA PHE A 252 5.53 -7.63 3.07
C PHE A 252 5.25 -7.97 1.61
N ALA A 253 5.02 -6.97 0.76
CA ALA A 253 4.83 -7.21 -0.66
C ALA A 253 6.09 -7.77 -1.33
N GLU A 254 7.27 -7.27 -0.95
CA GLU A 254 8.56 -7.79 -1.43
C GLU A 254 8.82 -9.22 -0.94
N TYR A 255 8.50 -9.51 0.31
CA TYR A 255 8.57 -10.85 0.88
C TYR A 255 7.70 -11.83 0.10
N VAL A 256 6.43 -11.50 -0.08
CA VAL A 256 5.49 -12.36 -0.81
C VAL A 256 5.90 -12.48 -2.27
N TYR A 257 6.28 -11.39 -2.92
CA TYR A 257 6.77 -11.43 -4.31
C TYR A 257 7.95 -12.39 -4.45
N LYS A 258 8.96 -12.28 -3.58
CA LYS A 258 10.12 -13.18 -3.62
C LYS A 258 9.72 -14.64 -3.44
N LYS A 259 8.87 -14.93 -2.46
CA LYS A 259 8.41 -16.29 -2.17
C LYS A 259 7.59 -16.90 -3.29
N LEU A 260 6.73 -16.11 -3.92
CA LEU A 260 5.83 -16.60 -4.97
C LEU A 260 6.50 -16.63 -6.34
N ARG A 261 7.46 -15.74 -6.63
CA ARG A 261 8.14 -15.66 -7.93
C ARG A 261 8.77 -16.99 -8.35
N ASP A 262 9.35 -17.73 -7.41
CA ASP A 262 9.95 -19.04 -7.67
C ASP A 262 8.92 -20.08 -8.15
N THR A 263 7.65 -19.92 -7.78
CA THR A 263 6.57 -20.86 -8.10
C THR A 263 5.65 -20.37 -9.23
N MET A 264 5.44 -19.06 -9.35
CA MET A 264 4.49 -18.44 -10.29
C MET A 264 5.19 -17.84 -11.54
N GLY A 265 6.52 -17.72 -11.50
CA GLY A 265 7.32 -17.28 -12.65
C GLY A 265 6.93 -15.90 -13.18
N GLU A 266 6.89 -15.77 -14.51
CA GLU A 266 6.65 -14.51 -15.22
C GLU A 266 5.22 -13.99 -15.12
N GLN A 267 4.28 -14.78 -14.61
CA GLN A 267 2.86 -14.39 -14.48
C GLN A 267 2.60 -13.45 -13.30
N LEU A 268 3.57 -13.33 -12.39
CA LEU A 268 3.50 -12.48 -11.21
C LEU A 268 4.34 -11.21 -11.42
N TYR A 269 3.69 -10.06 -11.29
CA TYR A 269 4.33 -8.75 -11.40
C TYR A 269 4.16 -7.99 -10.09
N LEU A 270 5.20 -7.27 -9.68
CA LEU A 270 5.07 -6.24 -8.65
C LEU A 270 4.83 -4.89 -9.33
N ASP A 271 3.72 -4.25 -8.94
CA ASP A 271 3.39 -2.88 -9.33
C ASP A 271 3.34 -1.99 -8.08
N LEU A 272 3.88 -0.78 -8.22
CA LEU A 272 3.99 0.17 -7.12
C LEU A 272 2.97 1.28 -7.31
N VAL A 273 1.96 1.29 -6.45
CA VAL A 273 1.05 2.42 -6.29
C VAL A 273 1.36 3.10 -4.97
N GLU A 274 1.36 4.43 -4.94
CA GLU A 274 1.86 5.18 -3.78
C GLU A 274 1.02 4.97 -2.49
N VAL A 275 -0.25 4.51 -2.62
CA VAL A 275 -1.13 4.18 -1.49
C VAL A 275 -1.09 2.70 -1.06
N CYS A 276 -0.57 1.82 -1.92
CA CYS A 276 -0.48 0.38 -1.67
C CYS A 276 0.50 -0.28 -2.66
N LYS A 277 1.28 -1.25 -2.20
CA LYS A 277 1.98 -2.13 -3.14
C LYS A 277 1.01 -3.18 -3.67
N ASN A 278 1.03 -3.39 -4.97
CA ASN A 278 0.20 -4.39 -5.63
C ASN A 278 1.07 -5.49 -6.22
N LEU A 279 0.76 -6.75 -5.91
CA LEU A 279 1.18 -7.85 -6.75
C LEU A 279 0.04 -8.14 -7.74
N ILE A 280 0.38 -8.35 -8.99
CA ILE A 280 -0.58 -8.69 -10.03
C ILE A 280 -0.20 -10.06 -10.56
N TYR A 281 -1.08 -11.02 -10.34
CA TYR A 281 -0.98 -12.34 -10.95
C TYR A 281 -1.93 -12.41 -12.15
N ASN A 282 -1.42 -12.70 -13.33
CA ASN A 282 -2.23 -12.76 -14.54
C ASN A 282 -2.61 -14.20 -14.91
N GLU A 283 -3.88 -14.56 -14.72
CA GLU A 283 -4.43 -15.86 -15.09
C GLU A 283 -5.30 -15.72 -16.33
N LEU A 284 -4.92 -16.35 -17.44
CA LEU A 284 -5.71 -16.39 -18.69
C LEU A 284 -6.36 -15.03 -19.08
N SER A 285 -5.53 -13.96 -19.05
CA SER A 285 -5.92 -12.58 -19.40
C SER A 285 -6.84 -11.85 -18.42
N LYS A 286 -7.08 -12.39 -17.22
CA LYS A 286 -7.70 -11.64 -16.12
C LYS A 286 -6.77 -11.57 -14.90
N PRO A 287 -6.50 -10.36 -14.38
CA PRO A 287 -5.62 -10.23 -13.24
C PRO A 287 -6.33 -10.60 -11.93
N ILE A 288 -5.58 -11.23 -11.03
CA ILE A 288 -5.82 -11.29 -9.60
C ILE A 288 -4.86 -10.27 -8.97
N VAL A 289 -5.40 -9.30 -8.24
CA VAL A 289 -4.60 -8.21 -7.65
C VAL A 289 -4.48 -8.42 -6.15
N ILE A 290 -3.25 -8.44 -5.64
CA ILE A 290 -2.94 -8.56 -4.22
C ILE A 290 -2.46 -7.21 -3.72
N SER A 291 -3.25 -6.53 -2.90
CA SER A 291 -2.98 -5.17 -2.44
C SER A 291 -2.60 -5.13 -0.98
N PHE A 292 -1.36 -4.72 -0.72
CA PHE A 292 -0.80 -4.50 0.62
C PHE A 292 -1.18 -3.10 1.06
N LEU A 293 -2.22 -3.01 1.90
CA LEU A 293 -2.80 -1.74 2.32
C LEU A 293 -1.99 -1.14 3.45
N ASN A 294 -1.67 0.15 3.36
CA ASN A 294 -0.99 0.88 4.43
C ASN A 294 -1.80 0.90 5.73
N GLU A 295 -1.12 1.06 6.86
CA GLU A 295 -1.80 1.09 8.18
C GLU A 295 -2.75 2.27 8.32
N ASP A 296 -2.37 3.42 7.74
CA ASP A 296 -3.19 4.62 7.67
C ASP A 296 -4.27 4.56 6.58
N PHE A 297 -4.52 3.38 5.99
CA PHE A 297 -5.52 3.23 4.95
C PHE A 297 -6.92 3.49 5.51
N LYS A 298 -7.54 4.57 5.03
CA LYS A 298 -8.89 4.99 5.41
C LYS A 298 -9.88 4.60 4.31
N ILE A 299 -11.16 4.50 4.66
CA ILE A 299 -12.22 4.14 3.70
C ILE A 299 -12.28 5.10 2.50
N HIS A 300 -11.95 6.39 2.65
CA HIS A 300 -11.89 7.28 1.48
C HIS A 300 -10.75 6.95 0.51
N ASN A 301 -9.72 6.23 0.94
CA ASN A 301 -8.65 5.74 0.06
C ASN A 301 -9.12 4.59 -0.84
N VAL A 302 -10.29 4.00 -0.57
CA VAL A 302 -10.91 2.95 -1.42
C VAL A 302 -11.17 3.47 -2.82
N PHE A 303 -11.45 4.77 -2.96
CA PHE A 303 -11.59 5.39 -4.27
C PHE A 303 -10.34 5.21 -5.15
N PHE A 304 -9.14 5.20 -4.56
CA PHE A 304 -7.91 4.98 -5.31
C PHE A 304 -7.76 3.55 -5.78
N LEU A 305 -8.09 2.58 -4.92
CA LEU A 305 -8.18 1.18 -5.30
C LEU A 305 -9.22 0.99 -6.41
N ASP A 306 -10.35 1.69 -6.32
CA ASP A 306 -11.44 1.60 -7.28
C ASP A 306 -11.07 2.13 -8.67
N ILE A 307 -10.41 3.30 -8.77
CA ILE A 307 -9.86 3.81 -10.04
C ILE A 307 -8.88 2.79 -10.63
N TYR A 308 -7.96 2.32 -9.78
CA TYR A 308 -6.93 1.41 -10.21
C TYR A 308 -7.54 0.10 -10.71
N TYR A 309 -8.36 -0.59 -9.92
CA TYR A 309 -9.00 -1.86 -10.29
C TYR A 309 -10.01 -1.72 -11.43
N SER A 310 -10.71 -0.59 -11.58
CA SER A 310 -11.58 -0.36 -12.74
C SER A 310 -10.83 -0.44 -14.07
N SER A 311 -9.52 -0.22 -14.04
CA SER A 311 -8.63 -0.24 -15.21
C SER A 311 -8.18 -1.66 -15.55
N TYR A 312 -7.84 -2.47 -14.53
CA TYR A 312 -7.42 -3.86 -14.71
C TYR A 312 -8.59 -4.83 -14.84
N LYS A 313 -9.78 -4.44 -14.35
CA LYS A 313 -10.97 -5.28 -14.24
C LYS A 313 -10.63 -6.65 -13.64
N PRO A 314 -10.02 -6.66 -12.45
CA PRO A 314 -9.55 -7.89 -11.85
C PRO A 314 -10.69 -8.88 -11.67
N TYR A 315 -10.38 -10.15 -11.80
CA TYR A 315 -11.33 -11.19 -11.44
C TYR A 315 -11.52 -11.23 -9.91
N ALA A 316 -10.42 -11.11 -9.18
CA ALA A 316 -10.40 -11.12 -7.73
C ALA A 316 -9.34 -10.15 -7.17
N ILE A 317 -9.57 -9.71 -5.94
CA ILE A 317 -8.67 -8.87 -5.17
C ILE A 317 -8.37 -9.56 -3.83
N ILE A 318 -7.10 -9.65 -3.48
CA ILE A 318 -6.65 -10.10 -2.15
C ILE A 318 -6.13 -8.86 -1.43
N LEU A 319 -6.83 -8.43 -0.39
CA LEU A 319 -6.45 -7.31 0.45
C LEU A 319 -5.59 -7.84 1.60
N VAL A 320 -4.44 -7.22 1.86
CA VAL A 320 -3.55 -7.60 2.96
C VAL A 320 -3.45 -6.43 3.94
N SER A 321 -3.96 -6.61 5.15
CA SER A 321 -3.85 -5.62 6.22
C SER A 321 -4.19 -6.22 7.59
N THR A 322 -3.38 -5.92 8.60
CA THR A 322 -3.69 -6.29 9.99
C THR A 322 -4.90 -5.51 10.56
N ASN A 323 -5.39 -4.48 9.87
CA ASN A 323 -6.56 -3.73 10.29
C ASN A 323 -7.86 -4.46 9.90
N LYS A 324 -8.46 -5.15 10.88
CA LYS A 324 -9.71 -5.91 10.70
C LYS A 324 -10.91 -5.04 10.30
N SER A 325 -10.88 -3.73 10.56
CA SER A 325 -11.99 -2.85 10.15
C SER A 325 -12.11 -2.72 8.64
N LEU A 326 -11.07 -3.06 7.89
CA LEU A 326 -11.07 -3.04 6.42
C LEU A 326 -11.81 -4.23 5.81
N LYS A 327 -12.38 -5.14 6.62
CA LYS A 327 -13.20 -6.24 6.10
C LYS A 327 -14.41 -5.75 5.31
N VAL A 328 -14.92 -4.55 5.62
CA VAL A 328 -15.98 -3.86 4.87
C VAL A 328 -15.64 -3.64 3.39
N LEU A 329 -14.36 -3.75 3.00
CA LEU A 329 -13.92 -3.65 1.61
C LEU A 329 -14.24 -4.90 0.80
N GLU A 330 -14.37 -6.06 1.43
CA GLU A 330 -14.81 -7.29 0.76
C GLU A 330 -16.17 -7.06 0.12
N ASP A 331 -17.16 -6.70 0.95
CA ASP A 331 -18.52 -6.38 0.52
C ASP A 331 -18.55 -5.27 -0.55
N TYR A 332 -17.70 -4.25 -0.40
CA TYR A 332 -17.63 -3.14 -1.36
C TYR A 332 -17.27 -3.62 -2.77
N PHE A 333 -16.25 -4.47 -2.90
CA PHE A 333 -15.81 -4.98 -4.20
C PHE A 333 -16.73 -6.08 -4.74
N GLU A 334 -17.27 -6.93 -3.86
CA GLU A 334 -18.24 -7.95 -4.24
C GLU A 334 -19.52 -7.35 -4.84
N ASN A 335 -20.01 -6.24 -4.29
CA ASN A 335 -21.13 -5.48 -4.85
C ASN A 335 -20.86 -4.93 -6.27
N LYS A 336 -19.60 -4.86 -6.68
CA LYS A 336 -19.17 -4.48 -8.04
C LYS A 336 -18.88 -5.68 -8.94
N GLY A 337 -19.15 -6.90 -8.46
CA GLY A 337 -18.88 -8.13 -9.18
C GLY A 337 -17.40 -8.53 -9.20
N ILE A 338 -16.59 -7.99 -8.28
CA ILE A 338 -15.18 -8.38 -8.12
C ILE A 338 -15.07 -9.17 -6.82
N LYS A 339 -14.48 -10.36 -6.87
CA LYS A 339 -14.27 -11.15 -5.64
C LYS A 339 -13.23 -10.48 -4.76
N ALA A 340 -13.44 -10.50 -3.46
CA ALA A 340 -12.50 -9.89 -2.54
C ALA A 340 -12.33 -10.70 -1.26
N VAL A 341 -11.11 -10.75 -0.75
CA VAL A 341 -10.80 -11.37 0.54
C VAL A 341 -9.76 -10.53 1.28
N LEU A 342 -9.96 -10.33 2.58
CA LEU A 342 -9.02 -9.67 3.48
C LEU A 342 -8.22 -10.72 4.25
N ILE A 343 -6.92 -10.73 4.02
CA ILE A 343 -5.94 -11.42 4.85
C ILE A 343 -5.47 -10.44 5.92
N ASN A 344 -5.76 -10.77 7.18
CA ASN A 344 -5.43 -9.94 8.34
C ASN A 344 -4.37 -10.56 9.27
N GLU A 345 -3.81 -11.69 8.87
CA GLU A 345 -2.72 -12.38 9.53
C GLU A 345 -1.48 -12.36 8.62
N ILE A 346 -0.31 -12.12 9.20
CA ILE A 346 0.96 -12.07 8.46
C ILE A 346 1.75 -13.38 8.57
N ASN A 347 1.33 -14.29 9.45
CA ASN A 347 1.99 -15.58 9.59
C ASN A 347 1.74 -16.44 8.33
N ASN A 348 2.80 -17.01 7.75
CA ASN A 348 2.75 -17.76 6.49
C ASN A 348 2.01 -17.00 5.36
N LEU A 349 2.18 -15.68 5.30
CA LEU A 349 1.43 -14.81 4.40
C LEU A 349 1.54 -15.22 2.92
N ASP A 350 2.72 -15.66 2.48
CA ASP A 350 2.97 -16.17 1.14
C ASP A 350 2.13 -17.42 0.83
N VAL A 351 2.05 -18.37 1.76
CA VAL A 351 1.24 -19.59 1.62
C VAL A 351 -0.24 -19.25 1.50
N VAL A 352 -0.75 -18.41 2.41
CA VAL A 352 -2.17 -18.02 2.43
C VAL A 352 -2.54 -17.26 1.15
N ILE A 353 -1.68 -16.35 0.69
CA ILE A 353 -1.91 -15.62 -0.58
C ILE A 353 -1.91 -16.60 -1.76
N LYS A 354 -0.96 -17.54 -1.81
CA LYS A 354 -0.91 -18.55 -2.87
C LYS A 354 -2.18 -19.39 -2.93
N GLU A 355 -2.67 -19.88 -1.79
CA GLU A 355 -3.89 -20.68 -1.72
C GLU A 355 -5.12 -19.90 -2.24
N ASN A 356 -5.22 -18.61 -1.91
CA ASN A 356 -6.28 -17.75 -2.44
C ASN A 356 -6.14 -17.52 -3.95
N ILE A 357 -4.92 -17.30 -4.45
CA ILE A 357 -4.64 -17.18 -5.89
C ILE A 357 -5.06 -18.46 -6.61
N ASP A 358 -4.60 -19.62 -6.16
CA ASP A 358 -4.90 -20.92 -6.76
C ASP A 358 -6.41 -21.20 -6.76
N SER A 359 -7.09 -20.87 -5.65
CA SER A 359 -8.55 -20.99 -5.52
C SER A 359 -9.30 -20.12 -6.53
N PHE A 360 -8.97 -18.82 -6.59
CA PHE A 360 -9.60 -17.89 -7.53
C PHE A 360 -9.29 -18.25 -8.98
N ALA A 361 -8.05 -18.63 -9.29
CA ALA A 361 -7.64 -19.05 -10.63
C ALA A 361 -8.43 -20.29 -11.09
N LYS A 362 -8.49 -21.33 -10.23
CA LYS A 362 -9.28 -22.55 -10.50
C LYS A 362 -10.75 -22.21 -10.76
N GLU A 363 -11.34 -21.40 -9.89
CA GLU A 363 -12.74 -21.02 -10.04
C GLU A 363 -12.99 -20.20 -11.32
N TYR A 364 -12.08 -19.29 -11.67
CA TYR A 364 -12.16 -18.53 -12.91
C TYR A 364 -12.13 -19.46 -14.13
N ILE A 365 -11.19 -20.40 -14.17
CA ILE A 365 -11.06 -21.38 -15.25
C ILE A 365 -12.36 -22.18 -15.38
N LEU A 366 -12.88 -22.73 -14.28
CA LEU A 366 -14.13 -23.50 -14.29
C LEU A 366 -15.31 -22.66 -14.81
N ASN A 367 -15.43 -21.42 -14.37
CA ASN A 367 -16.49 -20.51 -14.84
C ASN A 367 -16.36 -20.16 -16.33
N GLN A 368 -15.13 -20.05 -16.86
CA GLN A 368 -14.93 -19.86 -18.31
C GLN A 368 -15.28 -21.13 -19.08
N LEU A 369 -14.81 -22.27 -18.61
CA LEU A 369 -15.11 -23.57 -19.17
C LEU A 369 -16.63 -23.80 -19.23
N ASP A 370 -17.38 -23.49 -18.18
CA ASP A 370 -18.84 -23.62 -18.17
C ASP A 370 -19.57 -22.70 -19.14
N LYS A 371 -19.02 -21.50 -19.43
CA LYS A 371 -19.57 -20.65 -20.49
C LYS A 371 -19.40 -21.29 -21.87
N TYR A 372 -18.28 -21.97 -22.10
CA TYR A 372 -18.03 -22.69 -23.34
C TYR A 372 -18.79 -24.02 -23.40
N SER A 373 -19.02 -24.68 -22.25
CA SER A 373 -19.77 -25.94 -22.14
C SER A 373 -21.21 -25.78 -22.63
N ASN A 374 -21.84 -24.64 -22.30
CA ASN A 374 -23.14 -24.22 -22.84
C ASN A 374 -23.13 -23.95 -24.36
N TYR A 375 -21.97 -23.60 -24.92
CA TYR A 375 -21.79 -23.36 -26.36
C TYR A 375 -21.66 -24.67 -27.16
N PHE A 376 -21.20 -25.74 -26.52
CA PHE A 376 -20.93 -27.02 -27.19
C PHE A 376 -21.86 -28.17 -26.77
N ASN A 377 -22.88 -27.94 -25.93
CA ASN A 377 -23.85 -28.96 -25.48
C ASN A 377 -23.22 -30.16 -24.74
N PHE A 378 -22.16 -29.93 -23.96
CA PHE A 378 -21.64 -30.91 -23.00
C PHE A 378 -21.16 -30.23 -21.73
N ARG A 379 -21.51 -30.75 -20.55
CA ARG A 379 -21.01 -30.24 -19.27
C ARG A 379 -19.58 -30.73 -19.06
N LEU A 380 -18.63 -29.82 -18.84
CA LEU A 380 -17.23 -30.18 -18.63
C LEU A 380 -16.99 -30.92 -17.31
N SER A 381 -17.91 -30.78 -16.33
CA SER A 381 -17.97 -31.64 -15.14
C SER A 381 -18.08 -33.13 -15.46
N ASP A 382 -18.62 -33.47 -16.63
CA ASP A 382 -18.82 -34.86 -17.07
C ASP A 382 -17.59 -35.40 -17.84
N VAL A 383 -16.67 -34.49 -18.24
CA VAL A 383 -15.42 -34.80 -18.95
C VAL A 383 -14.24 -34.87 -17.98
N PHE A 384 -14.23 -34.01 -16.95
CA PHE A 384 -13.19 -33.95 -15.93
C PHE A 384 -13.59 -34.68 -14.63
N ASP A 385 -14.09 -35.91 -14.75
CA ASP A 385 -14.15 -36.82 -13.61
C ASP A 385 -12.71 -37.28 -13.30
N GLU A 386 -12.15 -36.78 -12.20
CA GLU A 386 -10.77 -37.00 -11.76
C GLU A 386 -10.43 -38.50 -11.65
N ASN A 387 -11.43 -39.34 -11.37
CA ASN A 387 -11.30 -40.80 -11.35
C ASN A 387 -11.19 -41.39 -12.75
N LYS A 388 -11.90 -40.84 -13.73
CA LYS A 388 -11.88 -41.30 -15.12
C LYS A 388 -10.58 -40.94 -15.81
N ILE A 389 -10.05 -39.74 -15.56
CA ILE A 389 -8.73 -39.31 -16.08
C ILE A 389 -7.59 -40.19 -15.53
N ARG A 390 -7.64 -40.56 -14.24
CA ARG A 390 -6.66 -41.51 -13.67
C ARG A 390 -6.75 -42.90 -14.28
N THR A 391 -7.97 -43.35 -14.59
CA THR A 391 -8.21 -44.67 -15.20
C THR A 391 -7.75 -44.68 -16.66
N ASP A 392 -8.06 -43.64 -17.43
CA ASP A 392 -7.66 -43.53 -18.84
C ASP A 392 -6.14 -43.32 -19.00
N LEU A 393 -5.47 -42.62 -18.08
CA LEU A 393 -4.01 -42.49 -18.07
C LEU A 393 -3.29 -43.80 -17.71
N ALA A 394 -3.91 -44.65 -16.88
CA ALA A 394 -3.37 -45.97 -16.58
C ALA A 394 -3.50 -46.93 -17.79
N VAL A 395 -4.55 -46.79 -18.60
CA VAL A 395 -4.78 -47.59 -19.81
C VAL A 395 -3.87 -47.16 -20.97
N VAL A 396 -3.37 -45.93 -20.99
CA VAL A 396 -2.40 -45.44 -22.01
C VAL A 396 -0.95 -45.81 -21.65
N GLN A 397 -0.69 -46.33 -20.45
CA GLN A 397 0.62 -46.82 -20.02
C GLN A 397 0.81 -48.35 -20.14
N GLU A 398 -0.21 -49.10 -20.59
CA GLU A 398 -0.09 -50.47 -21.13
C GLU A 398 -0.07 -50.44 -22.66
#